data_AF-A0A937GPM0-F1
#
_entry.id   AF-A0A937GPM0-F1
#
_cell.length_a   1.000
_cell.length_b   1.000
_cell.length_c   1.000
_cell.angle_alpha   90.00
_cell.angle_beta   90.00
_cell.angle_gamma   90.00
#
_symmetry.space_group_name_H-M   'P 1'
#
loop_
_entity.id
_entity.type
_entity.pdbx_description
1 polymer ?
#
loop_
_entity_poly.entity_id
_entity_poly.type
_entity_poly.pdbx_seq_one_letter_code
_entity_poly.pdbx_strand_id
1 'polypeptide(L)' 'MSAKKESKKPDQVVFDEEQQKYDAFLRPYATAVGSPEIKITDLSIFKKRASYQINTELQAKFNELKAQ' A
#
# COMPACT_ATOMS: atom_id res chain seq x y z
N MET A 1 35.16 28.25 13.78
CA MET A 1 33.89 27.60 14.17
C MET A 1 33.65 26.46 13.21
N SER A 2 34.09 25.25 13.56
CA SER A 2 33.89 24.05 12.72
C SER A 2 32.59 23.39 13.14
N ALA A 3 31.52 23.65 12.38
CA ALA A 3 30.25 22.94 12.56
C ALA A 3 30.48 21.44 12.29
N LYS A 4 30.10 20.62 13.27
CA LYS A 4 30.14 19.17 13.24
C LYS A 4 29.43 18.69 11.96
N LYS A 5 30.22 18.24 10.98
CA LYS A 5 29.72 17.61 9.75
C LYS A 5 29.27 16.20 10.15
N GLU A 6 28.08 16.08 10.74
CA GLU A 6 27.44 14.78 10.84
C GLU A 6 27.36 14.25 9.41
N SER A 7 27.86 13.04 9.20
CA SER A 7 28.07 12.45 7.89
C SER A 7 26.76 12.41 7.13
N LYS A 8 26.48 13.45 6.33
CA LYS A 8 25.25 13.58 5.55
C LYS A 8 25.13 12.32 4.70
N LYS A 9 24.04 11.58 4.91
CA LYS A 9 23.77 10.36 4.15
C LYS A 9 23.59 10.75 2.67
N PRO A 10 24.00 9.89 1.72
CA PRO A 10 23.79 10.17 0.29
C PRO A 10 22.32 10.47 0.01
N ASP A 11 22.04 11.38 -0.94
CA ASP A 11 20.66 11.82 -1.24
C ASP A 11 19.75 10.68 -1.75
N GLN A 12 20.35 9.56 -2.16
CA GLN A 12 19.65 8.33 -2.58
C GLN A 12 19.16 7.46 -1.40
N VAL A 13 19.66 7.72 -0.18
CA VAL A 13 19.33 6.96 1.02
C VAL A 13 18.17 7.64 1.73
N VAL A 14 17.00 7.00 1.72
CA VAL A 14 15.86 7.50 2.49
C VAL A 14 16.07 7.13 3.96
N PHE A 15 16.28 8.16 4.76
CA PHE A 15 16.51 8.07 6.19
C PHE A 15 15.67 9.13 6.89
N ASP A 16 14.89 8.69 7.86
CA ASP A 16 14.12 9.55 8.75
C ASP A 16 15.06 10.05 9.86
N GLU A 17 15.34 11.36 9.88
CA GLU A 17 16.20 12.00 10.87
C GLU A 17 15.52 12.13 12.24
N GLU A 18 14.19 12.14 12.30
CA GLU A 18 13.44 12.25 13.56
C GLU A 18 13.42 10.89 14.28
N GLN A 19 13.15 9.82 13.53
CA GLN A 19 13.08 8.45 14.07
C GLN A 19 14.41 7.70 14.02
N GLN A 20 15.43 8.27 13.38
CA GLN A 20 16.75 7.67 13.15
C GLN A 20 16.65 6.28 12.49
N LYS A 21 15.75 6.12 11.51
CA LYS A 21 15.46 4.83 10.85
C LYS A 21 15.46 4.94 9.33
N TYR A 22 15.78 3.83 8.67
CA TYR A 22 15.60 3.69 7.23
C TYR A 22 14.16 3.26 6.95
N ASP A 23 13.44 4.01 6.14
CA ASP A 23 12.02 3.83 5.85
C ASP A 23 11.74 3.67 4.34
N ALA A 24 12.78 3.46 3.54
CA ALA A 24 12.69 3.26 2.08
C ALA A 24 11.69 2.14 1.70
N PHE A 25 11.56 1.10 2.53
CA PHE A 25 10.65 -0.03 2.32
C PHE A 25 9.16 0.32 2.54
N LEU A 26 8.86 1.42 3.22
CA LEU A 26 7.49 1.90 3.46
C LEU A 26 7.04 2.86 2.35
N ARG A 27 7.96 3.36 1.53
CA ARG A 27 7.64 4.32 0.49
C ARG A 27 6.90 3.60 -0.65
N PRO A 28 5.76 4.13 -1.12
CA PRO A 28 5.02 3.54 -2.24
C PRO A 28 5.71 3.76 -3.60
N TYR A 29 6.85 4.44 -3.62
CA TYR A 29 7.63 4.78 -4.80
C TYR A 29 9.07 4.28 -4.66
N ALA A 30 9.70 3.97 -5.79
CA ALA A 30 11.11 3.61 -5.82
C ALA A 30 11.97 4.82 -5.43
N THR A 31 12.90 4.59 -4.51
CA THR A 31 13.80 5.63 -4.00
C THR A 31 15.06 5.80 -4.86
N ALA A 32 15.36 4.81 -5.71
CA ALA A 32 16.46 4.81 -6.67
C ALA A 32 16.11 3.91 -7.87
N VAL A 33 16.89 4.01 -8.96
CA VAL A 33 16.67 3.26 -10.21
C VAL A 33 16.71 1.73 -10.01
N GLY A 34 17.45 1.26 -9.01
CA GLY A 34 17.53 -0.17 -8.64
C GLY A 34 16.62 -0.59 -7.47
N SER A 35 15.83 0.33 -6.91
CA SER A 35 15.00 0.05 -5.74
C SER A 35 13.67 -0.62 -6.15
N PRO A 36 13.16 -1.57 -5.35
CA PRO A 36 11.84 -2.16 -5.59
C PRO A 36 10.73 -1.12 -5.42
N GLU A 37 9.69 -1.21 -6.24
CA GLU A 37 8.51 -0.36 -6.16
C GLU A 37 7.29 -1.22 -5.80
N ILE A 38 6.56 -0.85 -4.75
CA ILE A 38 5.35 -1.55 -4.33
C ILE A 38 4.19 -1.09 -5.22
N LYS A 39 3.98 -1.79 -6.34
CA LYS A 39 2.80 -1.60 -7.19
C LYS A 39 1.73 -2.63 -6.86
N ILE A 40 0.52 -2.15 -6.63
CA ILE A 40 -0.65 -3.01 -6.62
C ILE A 40 -0.98 -3.33 -8.07
N THR A 41 -0.54 -4.49 -8.55
CA THR A 41 -0.66 -4.88 -9.97
C THR A 41 -2.07 -5.29 -10.36
N ASP A 42 -2.84 -5.92 -9.47
CA ASP A 42 -4.21 -6.33 -9.75
C ASP A 42 -5.08 -6.48 -8.46
N LEU A 43 -6.24 -5.81 -8.45
CA LEU A 43 -7.27 -5.94 -7.41
C LEU A 43 -8.51 -6.71 -7.88
N SER A 44 -8.48 -7.29 -9.09
CA SER A 44 -9.66 -7.89 -9.73
C SER A 44 -10.23 -9.05 -8.93
N ILE A 45 -9.40 -9.85 -8.27
CA ILE A 45 -9.84 -10.99 -7.45
C ILE A 45 -10.70 -10.52 -6.27
N PHE A 46 -10.24 -9.50 -5.55
CA PHE A 46 -10.97 -8.96 -4.40
C PHE A 46 -12.29 -8.31 -4.83
N LYS A 47 -12.28 -7.56 -5.94
CA LYS A 47 -13.50 -6.97 -6.52
C LYS A 47 -14.52 -8.04 -6.92
N LYS A 48 -14.08 -9.08 -7.65
CA LYS A 48 -14.94 -10.19 -8.06
C LYS A 48 -15.54 -10.91 -6.85
N ARG A 49 -14.75 -11.17 -5.82
CA ARG A 49 -15.21 -11.82 -4.58
C ARG A 49 -16.26 -10.99 -3.87
N ALA A 50 -16.03 -9.69 -3.71
CA ALA A 50 -16.99 -8.79 -3.06
C ALA A 50 -18.32 -8.72 -3.84
N SER A 51 -18.26 -8.58 -5.16
CA SER A 51 -19.46 -8.58 -6.00
C SER A 51 -20.25 -9.89 -5.91
N TYR A 52 -19.57 -11.04 -5.90
CA TYR A 52 -20.23 -12.33 -5.75
C TYR A 52 -20.96 -12.48 -4.42
N GLN A 53 -20.32 -12.07 -3.32
CA GLN A 53 -20.93 -12.11 -1.98
C GLN A 53 -22.19 -11.24 -1.91
N ILE A 54 -22.09 -9.99 -2.37
CA ILE A 54 -23.21 -9.05 -2.37
C ILE A 54 -24.37 -9.56 -3.24
N ASN A 55 -24.07 -10.09 -4.43
CA ASN A 55 -25.10 -10.65 -5.31
C ASN A 55 -25.81 -11.85 -4.67
N THR A 56 -25.08 -12.71 -3.97
CA THR A 56 -25.64 -13.87 -3.26
C THR A 56 -26.60 -13.42 -2.16
N GLU A 57 -26.19 -12.45 -1.34
CA GLU A 57 -27.03 -11.92 -0.26
C GLU A 57 -28.28 -11.21 -0.78
N LEU A 58 -28.14 -10.40 -1.84
CA LEU A 58 -29.26 -9.72 -2.49
C LEU A 58 -30.25 -10.72 -3.06
N GLN A 59 -29.76 -11.77 -3.74
CA GLN A 59 -30.61 -12.80 -4.32
C GLN A 59 -31.36 -13.58 -3.23
N ALA A 60 -30.70 -13.91 -2.11
CA ALA A 60 -31.35 -14.57 -0.98
C ALA A 60 -32.51 -13.72 -0.42
N LYS A 61 -32.24 -12.44 -0.11
CA LYS A 61 -33.27 -11.50 0.38
C LYS A 61 -34.41 -11.29 -0.61
N PHE A 62 -34.10 -11.19 -1.90
CA PHE A 62 -35.11 -11.05 -2.94
C PHE A 62 -36.03 -12.28 -3.01
N ASN A 63 -35.47 -13.47 -2.92
CA ASN A 63 -36.24 -14.71 -2.94
C ASN A 63 -37.12 -14.85 -1.68
N GLU A 64 -36.62 -14.44 -0.52
CA GLU A 64 -37.39 -14.38 0.73
C GLU A 64 -38.61 -13.46 0.60
N LEU A 65 -38.40 -12.23 0.10
CA LEU A 65 -39.49 -11.26 -0.11
C LEU A 65 -40.50 -11.72 -1.16
N LYS A 66 -40.06 -12.45 -2.19
CA LYS A 66 -40.94 -12.97 -3.24
C LYS A 66 -41.80 -14.15 -2.76
N ALA A 67 -41.31 -14.91 -1.78
CA ALA A 67 -42.02 -16.03 -1.18
C ALA A 67 -43.03 -15.59 -0.11
N GLN A 68 -42.97 -14.32 0.31
CA GLN A 68 -43.89 -13.66 1.24
C GLN A 68 -45.09 -13.07 0.51
#